data_AF-A0A1R2BV51-F1
#
_entry.id   AF-A0A1R2BV51-F1
#
_cell.length_a   1.000
_cell.length_b   1.000
_cell.length_c   1.000
_cell.angle_alpha   90.00
_cell.angle_beta   90.00
_cell.angle_gamma   90.00
#
_symmetry.space_group_name_H-M   'P 1'
#
loop_
_entity.id
_entity.type
_entity.pdbx_description
1 polymer ?
#
loop_
_entity_poly.entity_id
_entity_poly.type
_entity_poly.pdbx_seq_one_letter_code
_entity_poly.pdbx_strand_id
1 'polypeptide(L)'
;MILLWIFQLALAEEICQTYSCVYKDLQYQQCSYYSDGGFYIKPCEDSYYSVCQLDYDSLKNSTCEAAEKQDPSIDVGQKCHKNSECNDYANTGCKEGICKGIQIADYTETCKSSHYCQPGSYCKNKYCVGQIESGKYGCITDFDCENSNSCDGGFCTPYQSVSPGGLIKSCFYGENNACEYQKCYTDYFGQSFCSGKDYRSKSGPIVCNTDDDCISNANEYSGDKSKAKCRCGYNANGVKYCDLITGDDYYVKYLTALKEWRQSDSILKCNTMNRNSEACVKDWWDYEKAIKLIYYKKTVELYPEIQESDYCVEVTVLKEYFDLRHRFEHL
;
A
#
# COMPACT_ATOMS: atom_id res chain seq x y z
N MET A 1 -48.36 -27.44 -11.06
CA MET A 1 -48.27 -25.97 -10.90
C MET A 1 -47.13 -25.71 -9.92
N ILE A 2 -45.93 -25.47 -10.43
CA ILE A 2 -44.69 -25.30 -9.63
C ILE A 2 -44.48 -23.80 -9.48
N LEU A 3 -44.63 -23.26 -8.26
CA LEU A 3 -44.29 -21.88 -7.94
C LEU A 3 -42.78 -21.79 -7.72
N LEU A 4 -42.08 -21.14 -8.64
CA LEU A 4 -40.70 -20.69 -8.48
C LEU A 4 -40.68 -19.43 -7.61
N TRP A 5 -40.12 -19.55 -6.41
CA TRP A 5 -39.75 -18.40 -5.58
C TRP A 5 -38.41 -17.85 -6.06
N ILE A 6 -38.44 -16.66 -6.64
CA ILE A 6 -37.24 -15.88 -6.96
C ILE A 6 -36.86 -15.11 -5.69
N PHE A 7 -35.81 -15.54 -4.99
CA PHE A 7 -35.16 -14.72 -3.98
C PHE A 7 -34.41 -13.59 -4.69
N GLN A 8 -34.96 -12.37 -4.65
CA GLN A 8 -34.20 -11.16 -4.96
C GLN A 8 -33.28 -10.87 -3.78
N LEU A 9 -31.99 -11.20 -3.92
CA LEU A 9 -30.94 -10.61 -3.10
C LEU A 9 -30.86 -9.13 -3.48
N ALA A 10 -31.49 -8.27 -2.68
CA ALA A 10 -31.22 -6.84 -2.71
C ALA A 10 -29.75 -6.66 -2.29
N LEU A 11 -28.90 -6.27 -3.22
CA LEU A 11 -27.58 -5.75 -2.91
C LEU A 11 -27.79 -4.52 -2.02
N ALA A 12 -27.41 -4.62 -0.75
CA ALA A 12 -27.41 -3.46 0.13
C ALA A 12 -26.43 -2.44 -0.45
N GLU A 13 -26.96 -1.28 -0.85
CA GLU A 13 -26.13 -0.17 -1.30
C GLU A 13 -25.31 0.32 -0.10
N GLU A 14 -23.99 0.36 -0.23
CA GLU A 14 -23.11 0.87 0.81
C GLU A 14 -23.38 2.37 0.98
N ILE A 15 -23.97 2.74 2.13
CA ILE A 15 -24.28 4.13 2.50
C ILE A 15 -23.01 4.75 3.06
N CYS A 16 -22.50 5.80 2.42
CA CYS A 16 -21.34 6.53 2.92
C CYS A 16 -21.70 7.39 4.12
N GLN A 17 -20.87 7.30 5.14
CA GLN A 17 -20.90 8.24 6.25
C GLN A 17 -20.41 9.62 5.79
N THR A 18 -21.00 10.67 6.37
CA THR A 18 -20.53 12.05 6.16
C THR A 18 -19.49 12.42 7.21
N TYR A 19 -18.55 13.30 6.84
CA TYR A 19 -17.48 13.75 7.73
C TYR A 19 -17.37 15.27 7.64
N SER A 20 -17.62 15.97 8.75
CA SER A 20 -17.60 17.43 8.76
C SER A 20 -17.09 18.00 10.07
N CYS A 21 -16.69 19.26 10.07
CA CYS A 21 -16.25 19.90 11.30
C CYS A 21 -17.41 20.24 12.23
N VAL A 22 -17.21 20.04 13.53
CA VAL A 22 -18.14 20.54 14.54
C VAL A 22 -17.94 22.04 14.73
N TYR A 23 -19.03 22.80 14.66
CA TYR A 23 -19.04 24.24 14.98
C TYR A 23 -19.65 24.57 16.35
N LYS A 24 -20.12 23.55 17.10
CA LYS A 24 -20.67 23.65 18.46
C LYS A 24 -19.71 23.07 19.50
N ASP A 25 -19.93 23.39 20.77
CA ASP A 25 -19.15 22.79 21.85
C ASP A 25 -19.49 21.30 21.99
N LEU A 26 -18.47 20.45 21.80
CA LEU A 26 -18.52 19.03 22.16
C LEU A 26 -18.34 18.86 23.67
N GLN A 27 -18.70 17.69 24.20
CA GLN A 27 -18.39 17.35 25.59
C GLN A 27 -16.88 17.35 25.85
N TYR A 28 -16.48 17.46 27.12
CA TYR A 28 -15.07 17.49 27.51
C TYR A 28 -14.30 16.29 26.92
N GLN A 29 -13.17 16.57 26.25
CA GLN A 29 -12.31 15.61 25.52
C GLN A 29 -12.96 14.84 24.38
N GLN A 30 -14.21 15.12 24.02
CA GLN A 30 -14.84 14.51 22.86
C GLN A 30 -14.23 15.09 21.57
N CYS A 31 -13.81 14.21 20.66
CA CYS A 31 -13.18 14.56 19.39
C CYS A 31 -14.04 14.18 18.18
N SER A 32 -15.01 13.29 18.38
CA SER A 32 -16.04 13.00 17.39
C SER A 32 -17.41 12.84 18.02
N TYR A 33 -18.42 13.30 17.28
CA TYR A 33 -19.82 13.09 17.59
C TYR A 33 -20.49 12.43 16.38
N TYR A 34 -21.13 11.29 16.58
CA TYR A 34 -21.87 10.61 15.53
C TYR A 34 -23.37 10.94 15.64
N SER A 35 -23.95 11.49 14.58
CA SER A 35 -25.38 11.77 14.47
C SER A 35 -25.82 11.76 13.01
N ASP A 36 -27.04 11.32 12.76
CA ASP A 36 -27.70 11.40 11.44
C ASP A 36 -26.89 10.79 10.27
N GLY A 37 -26.11 9.72 10.52
CA GLY A 37 -25.26 9.11 9.49
C GLY A 37 -23.97 9.89 9.20
N GLY A 38 -23.49 10.66 10.17
CA GLY A 38 -22.30 11.50 10.01
C GLY A 38 -21.45 11.59 11.26
N PHE A 39 -20.13 11.67 11.04
CA PHE A 39 -19.15 12.03 12.04
C PHE A 39 -18.87 13.53 11.97
N TYR A 40 -19.14 14.20 13.08
CA TYR A 40 -18.75 15.58 13.29
C TYR A 40 -17.47 15.59 14.13
N ILE A 41 -16.39 16.13 13.56
CA ILE A 41 -15.04 16.00 14.10
C ILE A 41 -14.51 17.34 14.63
N LYS A 42 -13.81 17.26 15.76
CA LYS A 42 -13.00 18.35 16.33
C LYS A 42 -11.60 17.82 16.61
N PRO A 43 -10.54 18.47 16.11
CA PRO A 43 -9.17 18.08 16.44
C PRO A 43 -8.95 18.12 17.95
N CYS A 44 -8.13 17.20 18.45
CA CYS A 44 -7.70 17.23 19.84
C CYS A 44 -6.83 18.46 20.12
N GLU A 45 -6.96 19.05 21.32
CA GLU A 45 -6.25 20.28 21.69
C GLU A 45 -4.73 20.14 21.55
N ASP A 46 -4.21 18.96 21.90
CA ASP A 46 -2.82 18.59 21.70
C ASP A 46 -2.70 17.48 20.66
N SER A 47 -2.79 17.86 19.39
CA SER A 47 -2.71 16.92 18.26
C SER A 47 -1.34 16.25 18.09
N TYR A 48 -0.34 16.62 18.91
CA TYR A 48 0.96 15.96 18.95
C TYR A 48 0.99 14.79 19.93
N TYR A 49 0.35 14.94 21.10
CA TYR A 49 0.32 13.89 22.14
C TYR A 49 -1.00 13.11 22.20
N SER A 50 -2.04 13.55 21.50
CA SER A 50 -3.34 12.90 21.50
C SER A 50 -3.91 12.70 20.10
N VAL A 51 -4.66 11.61 19.94
CA VAL A 51 -5.29 11.19 18.69
C VAL A 51 -6.78 10.96 18.91
N CYS A 52 -7.55 11.09 17.84
CA CYS A 52 -8.96 10.74 17.83
C CYS A 52 -9.14 9.46 17.01
N GLN A 53 -9.37 8.33 17.69
CA GLN A 53 -9.68 7.08 17.01
C GLN A 53 -11.20 7.00 16.79
N LEU A 54 -11.64 7.13 15.54
CA LEU A 54 -13.05 6.99 15.21
C LEU A 54 -13.48 5.52 15.30
N ASP A 55 -14.60 5.28 15.98
CA ASP A 55 -15.23 3.96 16.02
C ASP A 55 -16.19 3.80 14.84
N TYR A 56 -15.62 3.42 13.69
CA TYR A 56 -16.35 3.23 12.44
C TYR A 56 -17.32 2.06 12.48
N ASP A 57 -17.04 1.02 13.28
CA ASP A 57 -17.83 -0.20 13.34
C ASP A 57 -19.09 0.00 14.19
N SER A 58 -18.93 0.65 15.35
CA SER A 58 -20.03 0.84 16.28
C SER A 58 -20.76 2.17 16.10
N LEU A 59 -20.24 3.04 15.22
CA LEU A 59 -20.84 4.33 14.84
C LEU A 59 -21.15 5.18 16.08
N LYS A 60 -20.12 5.41 16.89
CA LYS A 60 -20.22 6.12 18.17
C LYS A 60 -19.28 7.32 18.25
N ASN A 61 -19.57 8.14 19.26
CA ASN A 61 -18.72 9.25 19.67
C ASN A 61 -17.36 8.72 20.15
N SER A 62 -16.30 9.45 19.81
CA SER A 62 -14.94 9.18 20.27
C SER A 62 -14.40 10.34 21.11
N THR A 63 -13.46 10.01 21.98
CA THR A 63 -12.71 10.97 22.80
C THR A 63 -11.24 11.01 22.39
N CYS A 64 -10.58 12.12 22.69
CA CYS A 64 -9.15 12.25 22.54
C CYS A 64 -8.44 11.29 23.50
N GLU A 65 -7.60 10.43 22.97
CA GLU A 65 -6.80 9.48 23.73
C GLU A 65 -5.32 9.82 23.53
N ALA A 66 -4.49 9.47 24.51
CA ALA A 66 -3.06 9.60 24.34
C ALA A 66 -2.64 8.74 23.14
N ALA A 67 -1.81 9.29 22.27
CA ALA A 67 -1.26 8.51 21.16
C ALA A 67 -0.56 7.28 21.75
N GLU A 68 -1.01 6.07 21.37
CA GLU A 68 -0.29 4.87 21.76
C GLU A 68 1.15 5.01 21.29
N LYS A 69 2.10 4.77 22.20
CA LYS A 69 3.48 4.53 21.78
C LYS A 69 3.45 3.22 21.00
N GLN A 70 3.27 3.31 19.70
CA GLN A 70 3.71 2.24 18.81
C GLN A 70 5.21 2.16 19.05
N ASP A 71 5.65 1.17 19.82
CA ASP A 71 7.05 0.77 19.80
C ASP A 71 7.23 0.15 18.42
N PRO A 72 7.90 0.83 17.47
CA PRO A 72 8.07 0.24 16.17
C PRO A 72 8.93 -1.00 16.40
N SER A 73 8.34 -2.16 16.21
CA SER A 73 9.10 -3.41 16.19
C SER A 73 9.98 -3.34 14.95
N ILE A 74 11.21 -2.85 15.11
CA ILE A 74 12.15 -2.61 14.01
C ILE A 74 12.57 -3.96 13.44
N ASP A 75 12.33 -4.16 12.16
CA ASP A 75 12.54 -5.45 11.51
C ASP A 75 14.00 -5.66 11.09
N VAL A 76 14.35 -6.89 10.74
CA VAL A 76 15.66 -7.25 10.23
C VAL A 76 16.04 -6.36 9.05
N GLY A 77 17.27 -5.84 9.08
CA GLY A 77 17.82 -4.95 8.05
C GLY A 77 17.46 -3.47 8.24
N GLN A 78 16.61 -3.10 9.21
CA GLN A 78 16.32 -1.70 9.52
C GLN A 78 17.31 -1.13 10.55
N LYS A 79 17.42 0.21 10.59
CA LYS A 79 18.31 0.93 11.50
C LYS A 79 17.78 0.90 12.92
N CYS A 80 18.68 0.78 13.89
CA CYS A 80 18.35 0.75 15.31
C CYS A 80 19.44 1.40 16.16
N HIS A 81 19.09 1.76 17.40
CA HIS A 81 20.01 2.30 18.39
C HIS A 81 20.30 1.34 19.54
N LYS A 82 19.35 0.47 19.88
CA LYS A 82 19.46 -0.51 20.97
C LYS A 82 18.73 -1.80 20.64
N ASN A 83 19.14 -2.89 21.28
CA ASN A 83 18.55 -4.21 21.03
C ASN A 83 17.04 -4.29 21.25
N SER A 84 16.52 -3.54 22.23
CA SER A 84 15.10 -3.59 22.58
C SER A 84 14.17 -2.98 21.53
N GLU A 85 14.71 -2.27 20.53
CA GLU A 85 13.93 -1.73 19.41
C GLU A 85 13.70 -2.78 18.32
N CYS A 86 14.57 -3.78 18.25
CA CYS A 86 14.48 -4.83 17.25
C CYS A 86 13.38 -5.84 17.60
N ASN A 87 12.62 -6.25 16.60
CA ASN A 87 11.56 -7.23 16.75
C ASN A 87 12.08 -8.66 16.98
N ASP A 88 11.16 -9.59 17.23
CA ASP A 88 11.47 -10.99 17.49
C ASP A 88 12.11 -11.73 16.30
N TYR A 89 12.05 -11.18 15.08
CA TYR A 89 12.74 -11.74 13.92
C TYR A 89 14.25 -11.43 13.93
N ALA A 90 14.65 -10.31 14.54
CA ALA A 90 16.02 -9.90 14.72
C ALA A 90 16.63 -10.50 16.00
N ASN A 91 16.76 -11.82 16.01
CA ASN A 91 17.22 -12.61 17.15
C ASN A 91 18.63 -12.26 17.68
N THR A 92 19.46 -11.60 16.88
CA THR A 92 20.79 -11.14 17.29
C THR A 92 20.81 -9.69 17.79
N GLY A 93 19.66 -9.02 17.77
CA GLY A 93 19.44 -7.66 18.23
C GLY A 93 20.05 -6.59 17.33
N CYS A 94 20.31 -5.43 17.92
CA CYS A 94 20.88 -4.28 17.23
C CYS A 94 22.41 -4.35 17.23
N LYS A 95 23.01 -4.56 16.06
CA LYS A 95 24.47 -4.60 15.89
C LYS A 95 24.85 -3.65 14.77
N GLU A 96 25.88 -2.82 15.03
CA GLU A 96 26.37 -1.82 14.06
C GLU A 96 25.25 -0.86 13.61
N GLY A 97 24.29 -0.59 14.50
CA GLY A 97 23.14 0.26 14.22
C GLY A 97 22.08 -0.37 13.31
N ILE A 98 22.06 -1.70 13.15
CA ILE A 98 21.10 -2.43 12.30
C ILE A 98 20.55 -3.63 13.06
N CYS A 99 19.25 -3.89 12.96
CA CYS A 99 18.64 -5.11 13.48
C CYS A 99 19.09 -6.30 12.61
N LYS A 100 19.90 -7.19 13.19
CA LYS A 100 20.50 -8.31 12.46
C LYS A 100 19.65 -9.56 12.60
N GLY A 101 19.40 -10.23 11.48
CA GLY A 101 18.79 -11.56 11.43
C GLY A 101 19.82 -12.67 11.26
N ILE A 102 19.31 -13.87 11.02
CA ILE A 102 20.07 -15.10 10.81
C ILE A 102 20.94 -14.97 9.56
N GLN A 103 22.22 -15.32 9.69
CA GLN A 103 23.21 -15.27 8.60
C GLN A 103 23.05 -16.44 7.64
N ILE A 104 23.54 -16.28 6.40
CA ILE A 104 23.68 -17.41 5.48
C ILE A 104 24.68 -18.41 6.08
N ALA A 105 24.38 -19.70 5.94
CA ALA A 105 25.21 -20.81 6.43
C ALA A 105 25.33 -20.93 7.96
N ASP A 106 24.54 -20.17 8.72
CA ASP A 106 24.27 -20.51 10.12
C ASP A 106 23.24 -21.64 10.21
N TYR A 107 23.72 -22.87 10.11
CA TYR A 107 22.87 -24.06 10.24
C TYR A 107 22.52 -24.42 11.68
N THR A 108 22.95 -23.62 12.67
CA THR A 108 22.58 -23.81 14.07
C THR A 108 21.24 -23.16 14.40
N GLU A 109 20.86 -22.14 13.62
CA GLU A 109 19.58 -21.44 13.75
C GLU A 109 18.64 -21.81 12.59
N THR A 110 17.34 -21.80 12.88
CA THR A 110 16.32 -22.11 11.88
C THR A 110 15.38 -20.93 11.68
N CYS A 111 15.05 -20.65 10.43
CA CYS A 111 14.06 -19.65 10.06
C CYS A 111 12.68 -20.31 9.88
N LYS A 112 11.63 -19.61 10.34
CA LYS A 112 10.23 -19.98 10.06
C LYS A 112 9.67 -19.25 8.83
N SER A 113 10.23 -18.09 8.54
CA SER A 113 9.88 -17.23 7.41
C SER A 113 11.09 -16.40 7.01
N SER A 114 11.04 -15.76 5.84
CA SER A 114 12.14 -14.92 5.37
C SER A 114 12.33 -13.63 6.18
N HIS A 115 11.43 -13.27 7.11
CA HIS A 115 11.63 -12.15 8.04
C HIS A 115 12.84 -12.35 8.95
N TYR A 116 13.13 -13.60 9.34
CA TYR A 116 14.27 -13.92 10.21
C TYR A 116 15.61 -13.78 9.51
N CYS A 117 15.64 -13.82 8.18
CA CYS A 117 16.87 -13.85 7.42
C CYS A 117 17.43 -12.44 7.21
N GLN A 118 18.74 -12.30 7.22
CA GLN A 118 19.37 -11.01 6.94
C GLN A 118 19.12 -10.54 5.49
N PRO A 119 19.28 -9.23 5.19
CA PRO A 119 19.26 -8.72 3.82
C PRO A 119 20.17 -9.54 2.87
N GLY A 120 19.69 -9.79 1.64
CA GLY A 120 20.39 -10.65 0.67
C GLY A 120 20.09 -12.15 0.83
N SER A 121 19.24 -12.54 1.78
CA SER A 121 18.87 -13.95 2.02
C SER A 121 17.37 -14.14 2.27
N TYR A 122 16.90 -15.38 2.08
CA TYR A 122 15.50 -15.78 2.29
C TYR A 122 15.43 -17.16 2.95
N CYS A 123 14.28 -17.52 3.52
CA CYS A 123 14.11 -18.77 4.24
C CYS A 123 13.74 -19.91 3.30
N LYS A 124 14.60 -20.94 3.21
CA LYS A 124 14.36 -22.15 2.42
C LYS A 124 14.67 -23.39 3.24
N ASN A 125 13.72 -24.33 3.29
CA ASN A 125 13.88 -25.59 4.03
C ASN A 125 14.37 -25.40 5.47
N LYS A 126 13.84 -24.38 6.17
CA LYS A 126 14.18 -23.96 7.54
C LYS A 126 15.52 -23.24 7.72
N TYR A 127 16.28 -22.96 6.67
CA TYR A 127 17.55 -22.23 6.76
C TYR A 127 17.57 -21.00 5.87
N CYS A 128 18.30 -19.97 6.29
CA CYS A 128 18.51 -18.79 5.47
C CYS A 128 19.55 -19.11 4.38
N VAL A 129 19.15 -18.90 3.13
CA VAL A 129 19.98 -19.11 1.93
C VAL A 129 20.03 -17.81 1.12
N GLY A 130 21.07 -17.65 0.29
CA GLY A 130 21.18 -16.48 -0.58
C GLY A 130 19.99 -16.35 -1.54
N GLN A 131 19.57 -15.11 -1.79
CA GLN A 131 18.54 -14.82 -2.79
C GLN A 131 18.98 -15.23 -4.20
N ILE A 132 17.98 -15.53 -5.04
CA ILE A 132 18.19 -15.95 -6.41
C ILE A 132 18.47 -14.73 -7.27
N GLU A 133 19.63 -14.75 -7.94
CA GLU A 133 20.09 -13.68 -8.82
C GLU A 133 19.13 -13.43 -9.99
N SER A 134 19.17 -12.19 -10.50
CA SER A 134 18.46 -11.83 -11.73
C SER A 134 18.78 -12.77 -12.90
N GLY A 135 17.76 -13.15 -13.66
CA GLY A 135 17.90 -14.02 -14.83
C GLY A 135 18.07 -15.51 -14.51
N LYS A 136 17.81 -15.94 -13.27
CA LYS A 136 17.87 -17.35 -12.84
C LYS A 136 16.48 -17.92 -12.54
N TYR A 137 16.38 -19.24 -12.63
CA TYR A 137 15.18 -20.02 -12.29
C TYR A 137 15.21 -20.52 -10.84
N GLY A 138 14.02 -20.81 -10.31
CA GLY A 138 13.84 -21.53 -9.03
C GLY A 138 13.15 -20.73 -7.94
N CYS A 139 12.67 -19.53 -8.23
CA CYS A 139 11.83 -18.77 -7.31
C CYS A 139 10.41 -19.36 -7.29
N ILE A 140 9.73 -19.18 -6.16
CA ILE A 140 8.31 -19.48 -5.96
C ILE A 140 7.58 -18.17 -5.67
N THR A 141 8.22 -17.29 -4.92
CA THR A 141 7.71 -15.96 -4.59
C THR A 141 8.73 -14.89 -4.94
N ASP A 142 8.27 -13.65 -5.08
CA ASP A 142 9.12 -12.48 -5.23
C ASP A 142 10.25 -12.45 -4.18
N PHE A 143 9.98 -12.91 -2.95
CA PHE A 143 10.91 -12.84 -1.84
C PHE A 143 12.14 -13.74 -2.00
N ASP A 144 12.07 -14.75 -2.87
CA ASP A 144 13.16 -15.67 -3.15
C ASP A 144 14.21 -15.01 -4.06
N CYS A 145 13.78 -14.10 -4.94
CA CYS A 145 14.65 -13.34 -5.81
C CYS A 145 15.32 -12.19 -5.06
N GLU A 146 16.48 -11.74 -5.55
CA GLU A 146 17.13 -10.50 -5.09
C GLU A 146 16.13 -9.34 -5.05
N ASN A 147 16.31 -8.40 -4.11
CA ASN A 147 15.32 -7.36 -3.83
C ASN A 147 14.95 -6.45 -5.01
N SER A 148 15.78 -6.39 -6.05
CA SER A 148 15.51 -5.66 -7.30
C SER A 148 14.70 -6.46 -8.34
N ASN A 149 14.28 -7.68 -8.02
CA ASN A 149 13.59 -8.59 -8.93
C ASN A 149 12.28 -9.15 -8.35
N SER A 150 11.32 -9.43 -9.23
CA SER A 150 10.12 -10.22 -8.98
C SER A 150 10.27 -11.65 -9.48
N CYS A 151 9.46 -12.56 -8.96
CA CYS A 151 9.35 -13.92 -9.46
C CYS A 151 8.27 -14.00 -10.56
N ASP A 152 8.70 -14.07 -11.81
CA ASP A 152 7.84 -14.25 -12.97
C ASP A 152 7.83 -15.73 -13.38
N GLY A 153 6.80 -16.48 -12.98
CA GLY A 153 6.62 -17.88 -13.37
C GLY A 153 7.82 -18.78 -13.03
N GLY A 154 8.49 -18.52 -11.91
CA GLY A 154 9.68 -19.24 -11.47
C GLY A 154 11.01 -18.69 -11.98
N PHE A 155 10.99 -17.56 -12.70
CA PHE A 155 12.16 -16.86 -13.20
C PHE A 155 12.31 -15.49 -12.53
N CYS A 156 13.49 -15.17 -12.01
CA CYS A 156 13.74 -13.87 -11.39
C CYS A 156 13.95 -12.80 -12.46
N THR A 157 12.98 -11.90 -12.59
CA THR A 157 12.95 -10.81 -13.59
C THR A 157 13.01 -9.46 -12.87
N PRO A 158 13.80 -8.49 -13.32
CA PRO A 158 13.85 -7.17 -12.68
C PRO A 158 12.47 -6.51 -12.63
N TYR A 159 12.16 -5.83 -11.53
CA TYR A 159 10.90 -5.11 -11.37
C TYR A 159 10.69 -4.08 -12.49
N GLN A 160 9.47 -4.03 -13.03
CA GLN A 160 9.03 -3.03 -14.03
C GLN A 160 10.00 -2.88 -15.22
N SER A 161 10.58 -4.00 -15.66
CA SER A 161 11.58 -4.06 -16.73
C SER A 161 11.01 -4.48 -18.08
N VAL A 162 9.84 -5.13 -18.09
CA VAL A 162 9.18 -5.59 -19.31
C VAL A 162 8.17 -4.54 -19.76
N SER A 163 8.41 -3.96 -20.93
CA SER A 163 7.52 -2.96 -21.53
C SER A 163 6.19 -3.58 -21.99
N PRO A 164 5.14 -2.76 -22.19
CA PRO A 164 3.86 -3.24 -22.72
C PRO A 164 4.00 -4.04 -24.02
N GLY A 165 3.22 -5.12 -24.14
CA GLY A 165 3.32 -6.10 -25.23
C GLY A 165 4.49 -7.08 -25.10
N GLY A 166 5.38 -6.90 -24.11
CA GLY A 166 6.48 -7.81 -23.84
C GLY A 166 6.02 -9.13 -23.22
N LEU A 167 6.66 -10.23 -23.61
CA LEU A 167 6.38 -11.58 -23.12
C LEU A 167 6.85 -11.76 -21.67
N ILE A 168 6.01 -12.38 -20.85
CA ILE A 168 6.31 -12.79 -19.47
C ILE A 168 5.97 -14.27 -19.28
N LYS A 169 6.43 -14.89 -18.20
CA LYS A 169 6.20 -16.32 -17.91
C LYS A 169 4.83 -16.59 -17.33
N SER A 170 4.25 -15.63 -16.61
CA SER A 170 2.98 -15.82 -15.93
C SER A 170 2.20 -14.53 -15.79
N CYS A 171 0.88 -14.62 -15.76
CA CYS A 171 0.00 -13.52 -15.40
C CYS A 171 -1.00 -14.00 -14.37
N PHE A 172 -0.86 -13.56 -13.12
CA PHE A 172 -1.73 -13.96 -12.02
C PHE A 172 -2.71 -12.83 -11.71
N TYR A 173 -4.01 -13.10 -11.84
CA TYR A 173 -5.08 -12.11 -11.58
C TYR A 173 -4.92 -10.79 -12.35
N GLY A 174 -4.31 -10.82 -13.53
CA GLY A 174 -4.08 -9.62 -14.35
C GLY A 174 -2.90 -8.76 -13.89
N GLU A 175 -2.05 -9.28 -13.01
CA GLU A 175 -0.91 -8.57 -12.44
C GLU A 175 0.39 -9.37 -12.57
N ASN A 176 1.48 -8.63 -12.84
CA ASN A 176 2.84 -9.15 -12.78
C ASN A 176 3.82 -8.00 -12.55
N ASN A 177 4.61 -8.11 -11.48
CA ASN A 177 5.54 -7.07 -11.04
C ASN A 177 6.73 -6.81 -11.98
N ALA A 178 7.02 -7.73 -12.92
CA ALA A 178 8.01 -7.53 -13.97
C ALA A 178 7.54 -6.52 -15.02
N CYS A 179 6.22 -6.35 -15.18
CA CYS A 179 5.63 -5.43 -16.14
C CYS A 179 5.79 -3.98 -15.69
N GLU A 180 6.07 -3.09 -16.64
CA GLU A 180 6.29 -1.66 -16.39
C GLU A 180 5.16 -1.00 -15.59
N TYR A 181 3.91 -1.39 -15.89
CA TYR A 181 2.69 -0.91 -15.23
C TYR A 181 2.09 -1.93 -14.25
N GLN A 182 2.83 -3.00 -13.93
CA GLN A 182 2.42 -4.10 -13.05
C GLN A 182 1.16 -4.87 -13.49
N LYS A 183 0.69 -4.63 -14.72
CA LYS A 183 -0.49 -5.27 -15.30
C LYS A 183 -0.09 -6.19 -16.44
N CYS A 184 -0.84 -7.27 -16.59
CA CYS A 184 -0.62 -8.26 -17.63
C CYS A 184 -1.94 -8.87 -18.11
N TYR A 185 -1.85 -9.62 -19.20
CA TYR A 185 -2.94 -10.42 -19.74
C TYR A 185 -2.40 -11.72 -20.33
N THR A 186 -3.29 -12.69 -20.52
CA THR A 186 -2.97 -13.95 -21.19
C THR A 186 -3.80 -14.05 -22.47
N ASP A 187 -3.14 -14.31 -23.58
CA ASP A 187 -3.80 -14.43 -24.88
C ASP A 187 -4.55 -15.76 -25.05
N TYR A 188 -5.21 -15.93 -26.20
CA TYR A 188 -5.94 -17.14 -26.54
C TYR A 188 -5.06 -18.40 -26.62
N PHE A 189 -3.75 -18.24 -26.84
CA PHE A 189 -2.78 -19.34 -26.91
C PHE A 189 -2.15 -19.67 -25.55
N GLY A 190 -2.57 -19.00 -24.48
CA GLY A 190 -2.03 -19.19 -23.14
C GLY A 190 -0.68 -18.50 -22.90
N GLN A 191 -0.26 -17.60 -23.79
CA GLN A 191 0.94 -16.78 -23.61
C GLN A 191 0.61 -15.53 -22.81
N SER A 192 1.45 -15.21 -21.82
CA SER A 192 1.27 -14.04 -20.98
C SER A 192 2.11 -12.86 -21.46
N PHE A 193 1.53 -11.66 -21.44
CA PHE A 193 2.15 -10.42 -21.87
C PHE A 193 1.89 -9.30 -20.88
N CYS A 194 2.79 -8.34 -20.81
CA CYS A 194 2.55 -7.09 -20.09
C CYS A 194 1.52 -6.24 -20.83
N SER A 195 0.57 -5.66 -20.10
CA SER A 195 -0.36 -4.68 -20.65
C SER A 195 0.18 -3.26 -20.48
N GLY A 196 -0.43 -2.32 -21.20
CA GLY A 196 -0.15 -0.89 -21.09
C GLY A 196 -0.86 -0.26 -19.89
N LYS A 197 -0.74 1.06 -19.78
CA LYS A 197 -1.55 1.87 -18.86
C LYS A 197 -3.03 1.77 -19.21
N ASP A 198 -3.87 1.78 -18.19
CA ASP A 198 -5.32 1.93 -18.36
C ASP A 198 -5.69 3.41 -18.31
N TYR A 199 -6.47 3.88 -19.28
CA TYR A 199 -6.89 5.29 -19.35
C TYR A 199 -8.40 5.44 -19.19
N ARG A 200 -8.84 6.58 -18.66
CA ARG A 200 -10.26 6.98 -18.65
C ARG A 200 -10.49 8.14 -19.62
N SER A 201 -11.75 8.30 -20.02
CA SER A 201 -12.20 9.44 -20.82
C SER A 201 -12.33 10.74 -20.01
N LYS A 202 -12.44 10.63 -18.68
CA LYS A 202 -12.51 11.75 -17.75
C LYS A 202 -11.19 11.87 -16.98
N SER A 203 -10.75 13.11 -16.75
CA SER A 203 -9.62 13.44 -15.87
C SER A 203 -10.14 14.14 -14.60
N GLY A 204 -9.41 13.97 -13.50
CA GLY A 204 -9.78 14.50 -12.18
C GLY A 204 -10.47 13.46 -11.29
N PRO A 205 -10.86 13.83 -10.05
CA PRO A 205 -11.65 12.94 -9.22
C PRO A 205 -12.96 12.60 -9.93
N ILE A 206 -13.24 11.31 -10.09
CA ILE A 206 -14.44 10.81 -10.75
C ILE A 206 -15.44 10.43 -9.68
N VAL A 207 -16.48 11.24 -9.51
CA VAL A 207 -17.62 10.90 -8.67
C VAL A 207 -18.32 9.66 -9.25
N CYS A 208 -18.69 8.74 -8.36
CA CYS A 208 -19.32 7.48 -8.72
C CYS A 208 -20.44 7.13 -7.74
N ASN A 209 -21.33 6.23 -8.14
CA ASN A 209 -22.29 5.58 -7.24
C ASN A 209 -21.94 4.10 -7.07
N THR A 210 -21.44 3.46 -8.14
CA THR A 210 -21.04 2.06 -8.17
C THR A 210 -19.71 1.86 -8.90
N ASP A 211 -19.11 0.68 -8.77
CA ASP A 211 -17.87 0.31 -9.48
C ASP A 211 -18.01 0.36 -11.01
N ASP A 212 -19.24 0.27 -11.54
CA ASP A 212 -19.49 0.35 -12.98
C ASP A 212 -19.35 1.78 -13.54
N ASP A 213 -19.32 2.80 -12.67
CA ASP A 213 -18.95 4.16 -13.04
C ASP A 213 -17.41 4.32 -13.16
N CYS A 214 -16.65 3.36 -12.62
CA CYS A 214 -15.20 3.43 -12.45
C CYS A 214 -14.42 2.56 -13.45
N ILE A 215 -14.93 2.49 -14.68
CA ILE A 215 -14.39 1.63 -15.75
C ILE A 215 -13.44 2.42 -16.66
N SER A 216 -12.30 1.82 -17.01
CA SER A 216 -11.37 2.37 -18.01
C SER A 216 -11.89 2.23 -19.45
N ASN A 217 -11.24 2.91 -20.37
CA ASN A 217 -11.27 2.55 -21.79
C ASN A 217 -10.65 1.15 -21.97
N ALA A 218 -10.95 0.51 -23.10
CA ALA A 218 -10.28 -0.74 -23.46
C ALA A 218 -8.76 -0.49 -23.56
N ASN A 219 -7.97 -1.32 -22.89
CA ASN A 219 -6.53 -1.27 -22.92
C ASN A 219 -6.04 -1.63 -24.33
N GLU A 220 -5.08 -0.89 -24.85
CA GLU A 220 -4.62 -1.06 -26.23
C GLU A 220 -3.94 -2.42 -26.50
N TYR A 221 -3.44 -3.10 -25.46
CA TYR A 221 -2.75 -4.38 -25.59
C TYR A 221 -3.69 -5.57 -25.31
N SER A 222 -4.43 -5.54 -24.21
CA SER A 222 -5.32 -6.65 -23.85
C SER A 222 -6.70 -6.56 -24.49
N GLY A 223 -7.15 -5.37 -24.88
CA GLY A 223 -8.54 -5.10 -25.27
C GLY A 223 -9.52 -5.07 -24.08
N ASP A 224 -9.06 -5.40 -22.88
CA ASP A 224 -9.88 -5.46 -21.67
C ASP A 224 -10.03 -4.08 -21.03
N LYS A 225 -11.09 -3.93 -20.23
CA LYS A 225 -11.30 -2.74 -19.40
C LYS A 225 -10.97 -3.07 -17.96
N SER A 226 -10.21 -2.20 -17.31
CA SER A 226 -10.00 -2.24 -15.88
C SER A 226 -11.20 -1.64 -15.15
N LYS A 227 -11.61 -2.30 -14.07
CA LYS A 227 -12.61 -1.81 -13.13
C LYS A 227 -11.91 -1.40 -11.84
N ALA A 228 -11.97 -0.12 -11.50
CA ALA A 228 -11.57 0.34 -10.17
C ALA A 228 -12.77 0.36 -9.23
N LYS A 229 -12.53 0.47 -7.92
CA LYS A 229 -13.61 0.54 -6.94
C LYS A 229 -14.14 1.95 -6.81
N CYS A 230 -15.42 2.07 -6.53
CA CYS A 230 -16.08 3.27 -6.09
C CYS A 230 -16.12 3.28 -4.55
N ARG A 231 -15.30 4.11 -3.90
CA ARG A 231 -15.19 4.14 -2.42
C ARG A 231 -15.66 5.47 -1.85
N CYS A 232 -16.16 5.43 -0.61
CA CYS A 232 -16.59 6.61 0.13
C CYS A 232 -15.41 7.55 0.39
N GLY A 233 -15.57 8.83 0.08
CA GLY A 233 -14.65 9.86 0.54
C GLY A 233 -14.90 10.27 1.98
N TYR A 234 -13.91 10.86 2.64
CA TYR A 234 -14.07 11.43 3.99
C TYR A 234 -14.46 12.90 3.90
N ASN A 235 -15.61 13.16 3.26
CA ASN A 235 -16.13 14.49 2.97
C ASN A 235 -17.52 14.72 3.59
N ALA A 236 -17.92 16.00 3.67
CA ALA A 236 -19.16 16.42 4.33
C ALA A 236 -20.43 15.93 3.63
N ASN A 237 -20.34 15.55 2.35
CA ASN A 237 -21.48 15.18 1.53
C ASN A 237 -21.62 13.66 1.32
N GLY A 238 -20.72 12.84 1.88
CA GLY A 238 -20.71 11.39 1.69
C GLY A 238 -20.51 10.98 0.23
N VAL A 239 -19.83 11.82 -0.57
CA VAL A 239 -19.60 11.58 -1.99
C VAL A 239 -18.57 10.48 -2.16
N LYS A 240 -18.85 9.53 -3.07
CA LYS A 240 -17.93 8.47 -3.46
C LYS A 240 -17.10 8.89 -4.68
N TYR A 241 -15.87 8.39 -4.72
CA TYR A 241 -14.96 8.62 -5.83
C TYR A 241 -14.35 7.29 -6.30
N CYS A 242 -14.05 7.23 -7.59
CA CYS A 242 -13.32 6.10 -8.15
C CYS A 242 -11.87 6.09 -7.67
N ASP A 243 -11.39 4.90 -7.33
CA ASP A 243 -9.96 4.64 -7.20
C ASP A 243 -9.21 4.98 -8.50
N LEU A 244 -7.93 5.30 -8.32
CA LEU A 244 -7.00 5.53 -9.42
C LEU A 244 -6.67 4.24 -10.16
N ILE A 245 -6.45 4.37 -11.46
CA ILE A 245 -5.92 3.31 -12.33
C ILE A 245 -4.52 3.66 -12.85
N THR A 246 -3.86 2.70 -13.48
CA THR A 246 -2.43 2.79 -13.85
C THR A 246 -2.06 3.91 -14.82
N GLY A 247 -3.02 4.48 -15.54
CA GLY A 247 -2.82 5.65 -16.40
C GLY A 247 -3.13 7.00 -15.76
N ASP A 248 -3.68 7.03 -14.55
CA ASP A 248 -3.95 8.29 -13.84
C ASP A 248 -2.64 8.91 -13.31
N ASP A 249 -2.55 10.25 -13.34
CA ASP A 249 -1.32 11.00 -13.07
C ASP A 249 -0.60 10.60 -11.77
N TYR A 250 -1.33 10.53 -10.65
CA TYR A 250 -0.74 10.14 -9.36
C TYR A 250 -0.30 8.67 -9.33
N TYR A 251 -1.01 7.78 -10.02
CA TYR A 251 -0.63 6.38 -10.13
C TYR A 251 0.65 6.23 -10.97
N VAL A 252 0.76 6.96 -12.10
CA VAL A 252 1.97 6.98 -12.92
C VAL A 252 3.17 7.52 -12.13
N LYS A 253 2.98 8.59 -11.35
CA LYS A 253 4.02 9.14 -10.47
C LYS A 253 4.45 8.14 -9.40
N TYR A 254 3.51 7.42 -8.80
CA TYR A 254 3.79 6.33 -7.87
C TYR A 254 4.62 5.22 -8.51
N LEU A 255 4.17 4.67 -9.65
CA LEU A 255 4.87 3.59 -10.35
C LEU A 255 6.29 4.00 -10.79
N THR A 256 6.48 5.27 -11.13
CA THR A 256 7.79 5.82 -11.49
C THR A 256 8.72 5.86 -10.28
N ALA A 257 8.26 6.43 -9.16
CA ALA A 257 9.05 6.48 -7.93
C ALA A 257 9.33 5.07 -7.36
N LEU A 258 8.37 4.15 -7.49
CA LEU A 258 8.50 2.77 -7.05
C LEU A 258 9.56 2.02 -7.87
N LYS A 259 9.57 2.23 -9.21
CA LYS A 259 10.60 1.68 -10.09
C LYS A 259 11.98 2.19 -9.69
N GLU A 260 12.11 3.49 -9.43
CA GLU A 260 13.37 4.09 -9.01
C GLU A 260 13.89 3.47 -7.71
N TRP A 261 13.02 3.28 -6.71
CA TRP A 261 13.37 2.59 -5.47
C TRP A 261 13.83 1.14 -5.72
N ARG A 262 13.04 0.38 -6.47
CA ARG A 262 13.30 -1.05 -6.76
C ARG A 262 14.55 -1.30 -7.60
N GLN A 263 15.02 -0.29 -8.33
CA GLN A 263 16.25 -0.35 -9.12
C GLN A 263 17.45 0.30 -8.41
N SER A 264 17.28 0.79 -7.18
CA SER A 264 18.37 1.40 -6.40
C SER A 264 19.17 0.34 -5.63
N ASP A 265 20.46 0.59 -5.43
CA ASP A 265 21.29 -0.27 -4.57
C ASP A 265 20.84 -0.25 -3.10
N SER A 266 20.12 0.81 -2.70
CA SER A 266 19.58 0.94 -1.34
C SER A 266 18.60 -0.15 -0.97
N ILE A 267 17.83 -0.67 -1.95
CA ILE A 267 16.86 -1.75 -1.67
C ILE A 267 17.54 -3.06 -1.23
N LEU A 268 18.81 -3.26 -1.59
CA LEU A 268 19.59 -4.44 -1.21
C LEU A 268 19.90 -4.49 0.29
N LYS A 269 19.74 -3.37 1.00
CA LYS A 269 19.92 -3.28 2.46
C LYS A 269 18.68 -3.70 3.25
N CYS A 270 17.55 -3.88 2.56
CA CYS A 270 16.30 -4.32 3.18
C CYS A 270 16.23 -5.84 3.35
N ASN A 271 15.58 -6.30 4.41
CA ASN A 271 15.06 -7.67 4.43
C ASN A 271 14.06 -7.87 3.28
N THR A 272 14.09 -9.05 2.66
CA THR A 272 13.29 -9.36 1.46
C THR A 272 11.78 -9.18 1.68
N MET A 273 11.27 -9.49 2.87
CA MET A 273 9.84 -9.35 3.21
C MET A 273 9.43 -7.88 3.39
N ASN A 274 10.38 -7.00 3.72
CA ASN A 274 10.13 -5.60 4.06
C ASN A 274 10.73 -4.60 3.07
N ARG A 275 11.21 -5.08 1.91
CA ARG A 275 11.89 -4.23 0.92
C ARG A 275 11.05 -3.12 0.30
N ASN A 276 9.73 -3.24 0.37
CA ASN A 276 8.80 -2.18 -0.06
C ASN A 276 8.12 -1.48 1.14
N SER A 277 8.57 -1.73 2.37
CA SER A 277 8.05 -1.06 3.57
C SER A 277 8.53 0.39 3.62
N GLU A 278 7.69 1.30 4.11
CA GLU A 278 8.07 2.71 4.26
C GLU A 278 9.27 2.90 5.18
N ALA A 279 9.36 2.09 6.24
CA ALA A 279 10.47 2.13 7.17
C ALA A 279 11.79 1.78 6.48
N CYS A 280 11.84 0.72 5.66
CA CYS A 280 13.06 0.38 4.96
C CYS A 280 13.47 1.42 3.90
N VAL A 281 12.48 1.98 3.20
CA VAL A 281 12.71 3.08 2.25
C VAL A 281 13.29 4.30 2.97
N LYS A 282 12.71 4.72 4.10
CA LYS A 282 13.18 5.85 4.91
C LYS A 282 14.59 5.63 5.48
N ASP A 283 14.93 4.40 5.87
CA ASP A 283 16.22 4.09 6.45
C ASP A 283 17.36 4.16 5.44
N TRP A 284 17.13 3.67 4.22
CA TRP A 284 18.21 3.38 3.28
C TRP A 284 18.22 4.22 2.02
N TRP A 285 17.12 4.90 1.70
CA TRP A 285 17.06 5.78 0.55
C TRP A 285 17.35 7.24 0.90
N ASP A 286 17.50 8.04 -0.16
CA ASP A 286 17.55 9.48 -0.02
C ASP A 286 16.23 10.01 0.55
N TYR A 287 16.30 11.01 1.44
CA TYR A 287 15.13 11.54 2.15
C TYR A 287 14.07 12.08 1.19
N GLU A 288 14.47 12.91 0.21
CA GLU A 288 13.53 13.53 -0.72
C GLU A 288 12.85 12.46 -1.58
N LYS A 289 13.63 11.49 -2.08
CA LYS A 289 13.12 10.36 -2.86
C LYS A 289 12.17 9.47 -2.05
N ALA A 290 12.53 9.17 -0.80
CA ALA A 290 11.70 8.40 0.11
C ALA A 290 10.35 9.09 0.37
N ILE A 291 10.36 10.37 0.74
CA ILE A 291 9.15 11.15 0.96
C ILE A 291 8.28 11.18 -0.30
N LYS A 292 8.88 11.39 -1.47
CA LYS A 292 8.19 11.37 -2.77
C LYS A 292 7.48 10.04 -3.06
N LEU A 293 8.17 8.90 -2.89
CA LEU A 293 7.57 7.58 -3.10
C LEU A 293 6.41 7.35 -2.13
N ILE A 294 6.61 7.63 -0.85
CA ILE A 294 5.61 7.38 0.18
C ILE A 294 4.39 8.30 -0.02
N TYR A 295 4.60 9.56 -0.40
CA TYR A 295 3.53 10.49 -0.72
C TYR A 295 2.67 10.00 -1.88
N TYR A 296 3.28 9.60 -3.00
CA TYR A 296 2.52 9.10 -4.13
C TYR A 296 1.82 7.77 -3.84
N LYS A 297 2.47 6.87 -3.09
CA LYS A 297 1.85 5.63 -2.63
C LYS A 297 0.58 5.91 -1.82
N LYS A 298 0.68 6.76 -0.78
CA LYS A 298 -0.46 7.10 0.07
C LYS A 298 -1.55 7.86 -0.68
N THR A 299 -1.17 8.73 -1.63
CA THR A 299 -2.13 9.43 -2.49
C THR A 299 -2.94 8.45 -3.33
N VAL A 300 -2.32 7.38 -3.85
CA VAL A 300 -3.03 6.32 -4.59
C VAL A 300 -3.92 5.49 -3.67
N GLU A 301 -3.42 5.09 -2.51
CA GLU A 301 -4.15 4.24 -1.54
C GLU A 301 -5.37 4.95 -0.94
N LEU A 302 -5.27 6.26 -0.69
CA LEU A 302 -6.30 7.06 -0.02
C LEU A 302 -7.04 8.00 -0.98
N TYR A 303 -6.92 7.76 -2.30
CA TYR A 303 -7.37 8.75 -3.29
C TYR A 303 -8.83 9.18 -3.10
N PRO A 304 -9.81 8.27 -2.90
CA PRO A 304 -11.19 8.67 -2.62
C PRO A 304 -11.35 9.43 -1.29
N GLU A 305 -10.68 8.98 -0.24
CA GLU A 305 -10.79 9.52 1.12
C GLU A 305 -10.34 10.97 1.23
N ILE A 306 -9.30 11.35 0.48
CA ILE A 306 -8.71 12.70 0.53
C ILE A 306 -9.45 13.72 -0.35
N GLN A 307 -10.48 13.32 -1.12
CA GLN A 307 -11.22 14.25 -1.97
C GLN A 307 -12.19 15.08 -1.15
N GLU A 308 -12.06 16.40 -1.26
CA GLU A 308 -12.96 17.38 -0.64
C GLU A 308 -13.15 17.17 0.88
N SER A 309 -12.09 16.72 1.58
CA SER A 309 -12.10 16.56 3.03
C SER A 309 -12.01 17.91 3.74
N ASP A 310 -12.79 18.10 4.80
CA ASP A 310 -12.70 19.29 5.65
C ASP A 310 -11.40 19.28 6.47
N TYR A 311 -10.83 20.47 6.76
CA TYR A 311 -9.59 20.63 7.54
C TYR A 311 -9.54 19.81 8.84
N CYS A 312 -10.63 19.76 9.62
CA CYS A 312 -10.66 18.96 10.84
C CYS A 312 -10.50 17.46 10.58
N VAL A 313 -11.00 16.95 9.45
CA VAL A 313 -10.80 15.57 9.00
C VAL A 313 -9.34 15.38 8.59
N GLU A 314 -8.79 16.34 7.85
CA GLU A 314 -7.39 16.31 7.40
C GLU A 314 -6.40 16.16 8.55
N VAL A 315 -6.55 16.97 9.60
CA VAL A 315 -5.60 17.00 10.73
C VAL A 315 -5.90 15.98 11.83
N THR A 316 -7.03 15.28 11.75
CA THR A 316 -7.46 14.32 12.77
C THR A 316 -7.46 12.90 12.23
N VAL A 317 -8.19 12.65 11.15
CA VAL A 317 -8.39 11.32 10.57
C VAL A 317 -7.30 11.01 9.55
N LEU A 318 -7.01 11.97 8.65
CA LEU A 318 -6.04 11.81 7.57
C LEU A 318 -4.66 12.41 7.93
N LYS A 319 -4.38 12.59 9.22
CA LYS A 319 -3.24 13.36 9.72
C LYS A 319 -1.91 12.91 9.11
N GLU A 320 -1.66 11.60 9.09
CA GLU A 320 -0.41 11.05 8.54
C GLU A 320 -0.21 11.43 7.07
N TYR A 321 -1.28 11.40 6.27
CA TYR A 321 -1.25 11.78 4.86
C TYR A 321 -0.94 13.27 4.70
N PHE A 322 -1.62 14.14 5.44
CA PHE A 322 -1.44 15.59 5.32
C PHE A 322 -0.10 16.08 5.87
N ASP A 323 0.40 15.48 6.95
CA ASP A 323 1.77 15.73 7.43
C ASP A 323 2.82 15.33 6.39
N LEU A 324 2.58 14.23 5.67
CA LEU A 324 3.45 13.76 4.60
C LEU A 324 3.36 14.67 3.36
N ARG A 325 2.16 15.10 2.99
CA ARG A 325 1.93 16.06 1.91
C ARG A 325 2.64 17.38 2.16
N HIS A 326 2.53 17.93 3.37
CA HIS A 326 3.22 19.16 3.75
C HIS A 326 4.74 19.02 3.61
N ARG A 327 5.31 17.90 4.09
CA ARG A 327 6.75 17.60 3.90
C ARG A 327 7.13 17.53 2.43
N PHE A 328 6.31 16.89 1.60
CA PHE A 328 6.55 16.77 0.16
C PHE A 328 6.48 18.13 -0.58
N GLU A 329 5.52 19.00 -0.24
CA GLU A 329 5.36 20.32 -0.84
C GLU A 329 6.49 21.31 -0.47
N HIS A 330 7.29 20.98 0.55
CA HIS A 330 8.43 21.76 1.04
C HIS A 330 9.80 21.11 0.78
N LEU A 331 9.86 20.05 -0.03
CA LEU A 331 11.11 19.59 -0.67
C LEU A 331 11.49 20.59 -1.77
#